data_AF-Q8T9T4-F1
#
_entry.id   AF-Q8T9T4-F1
#
_cell.length_a   1.000
_cell.length_b   1.000
_cell.length_c   1.000
_cell.angle_alpha   90.00
_cell.angle_beta   90.00
_cell.angle_gamma   90.00
#
_symmetry.space_group_name_H-M   'P 1'
#
loop_
_entity.id
_entity.type
_entity.pdbx_description
1 polymer ?
#
loop_
_entity_poly.entity_id
_entity_poly.type
_entity_poly.pdbx_seq_one_letter_code
_entity_poly.pdbx_strand_id
1 'polypeptide(L)'
;MKQNVFFLIAYFSLVFCMCNAVSHFKNCADKQLSDDKPLQCKIRNLQVDGNMPKVKEYMNCAFESSGWAKDGGKKLDTSKVAQDMVPYGFNIKTELDEVTKECETEFGAEISSIDYLACLLIDEKTKTQFKTMLMMKEADFFKQNLCN
;
A
#
# COMPACT_ATOMS: atom_id res chain seq x y z
N MET A 1 45.53 -26.54 21.66
CA MET A 1 44.67 -25.71 22.53
C MET A 1 43.35 -25.50 21.79
N LYS A 2 42.32 -26.31 22.09
CA LYS A 2 41.11 -26.54 21.28
C LYS A 2 39.84 -25.85 21.85
N GLN A 3 39.94 -24.66 22.45
CA GLN A 3 38.85 -24.19 23.34
C GLN A 3 38.12 -22.88 23.01
N ASN A 4 38.47 -22.11 21.97
CA ASN A 4 37.83 -20.80 21.75
C ASN A 4 36.95 -20.68 20.49
N VAL A 5 36.83 -21.72 19.67
CA VAL A 5 36.06 -21.62 18.42
C VAL A 5 34.53 -21.73 18.64
N PHE A 6 34.09 -22.25 19.79
CA PHE A 6 32.66 -22.49 20.05
C PHE A 6 31.86 -21.27 20.53
N PHE A 7 32.50 -20.16 20.93
CA PHE A 7 31.78 -19.03 21.53
C PHE A 7 31.26 -17.98 20.54
N LEU A 8 31.62 -18.04 19.25
CA LEU A 8 31.15 -17.05 18.27
C LEU A 8 29.80 -17.39 17.60
N ILE A 9 29.24 -18.59 17.85
CA ILE A 9 27.98 -19.02 17.21
C ILE A 9 26.73 -18.48 17.95
N ALA A 10 26.89 -17.91 19.15
CA ALA A 10 25.75 -17.60 20.02
C ALA A 10 25.15 -16.17 19.90
N TYR A 11 25.65 -15.29 19.03
CA TYR A 11 25.28 -13.86 19.06
C TYR A 11 24.42 -13.35 17.90
N PHE A 12 23.92 -14.23 17.02
CA PHE A 12 22.91 -13.87 16.02
C PHE A 12 21.55 -14.45 16.38
N SER A 13 21.13 -14.21 17.63
CA SER A 13 19.71 -14.11 17.95
C SER A 13 19.18 -12.84 17.30
N LEU A 14 19.12 -12.85 15.96
CA LEU A 14 18.21 -11.97 15.26
C LEU A 14 16.85 -12.38 15.77
N VAL A 15 16.37 -11.62 16.75
CA VAL A 15 14.97 -11.49 17.06
C VAL A 15 14.36 -11.02 15.75
N PHE A 16 14.00 -11.97 14.88
CA PHE A 16 12.98 -11.76 13.89
C PHE A 16 11.78 -11.38 14.74
N CYS A 17 11.57 -10.07 14.93
CA CYS A 17 10.27 -9.65 15.38
C CYS A 17 9.33 -10.20 14.32
N MET A 18 8.55 -11.23 14.68
CA MET A 18 7.33 -11.59 13.97
C MET A 18 6.29 -10.48 14.24
N CYS A 19 6.72 -9.22 14.13
CA CYS A 19 5.89 -8.07 13.93
C CYS A 19 5.22 -8.37 12.59
N ASN A 20 4.09 -9.08 12.63
CA ASN A 20 3.27 -9.32 11.46
C ASN A 20 3.13 -7.97 10.78
N ALA A 21 3.58 -7.86 9.53
CA ALA A 21 3.54 -6.61 8.80
C ALA A 21 2.10 -6.10 8.87
N VAL A 22 1.91 -4.95 9.51
CA VAL A 22 0.58 -4.42 9.77
C VAL A 22 -0.06 -4.08 8.42
N SER A 23 -1.18 -4.72 8.08
CA SER A 23 -1.95 -4.35 6.89
C SER A 23 -2.79 -3.11 7.18
N HIS A 24 -2.41 -2.01 6.56
CA HIS A 24 -3.10 -0.73 6.68
C HIS A 24 -4.49 -0.79 6.05
N PHE A 25 -4.62 -1.48 4.91
CA PHE A 25 -5.89 -1.66 4.20
C PHE A 25 -6.88 -2.47 5.02
N LYS A 26 -6.41 -3.54 5.68
CA LYS A 26 -7.22 -4.34 6.59
C LYS A 26 -7.68 -3.51 7.78
N ASN A 27 -6.77 -2.80 8.44
CA ASN A 27 -7.11 -2.01 9.62
C ASN A 27 -8.13 -0.90 9.32
N CYS A 28 -8.02 -0.25 8.16
CA CYS A 28 -9.00 0.75 7.73
C CYS A 28 -10.36 0.11 7.39
N ALA A 29 -10.37 -1.08 6.78
CA ALA A 29 -11.60 -1.81 6.50
C ALA A 29 -12.31 -2.24 7.79
N ASP A 30 -11.56 -2.76 8.76
CA ASP A 30 -12.11 -3.17 10.07
C ASP A 30 -12.74 -1.98 10.82
N LYS A 31 -12.19 -0.76 10.65
CA LYS A 31 -12.70 0.46 11.29
C LYS A 31 -13.92 1.07 10.58
N GLN A 32 -13.94 1.06 9.25
CA GLN A 32 -14.89 1.87 8.47
C GLN A 32 -15.91 1.03 7.68
N LEU A 33 -15.56 -0.21 7.37
CA LEU A 33 -16.28 -1.07 6.43
C LEU A 33 -16.63 -2.45 7.02
N SER A 34 -16.51 -2.66 8.33
CA SER A 34 -16.63 -4.00 8.95
C SER A 34 -17.96 -4.69 8.66
N ASP A 35 -19.03 -3.92 8.44
CA ASP A 35 -20.37 -4.38 8.07
C ASP A 35 -20.64 -4.39 6.55
N ASP A 36 -19.75 -3.82 5.73
CA ASP A 36 -19.93 -3.63 4.29
C ASP A 36 -19.05 -4.58 3.46
N LYS A 37 -19.32 -5.88 3.59
CA LYS A 37 -18.64 -6.92 2.81
C LYS A 37 -18.72 -6.70 1.28
N PRO A 38 -19.87 -6.27 0.70
CA PRO A 38 -19.94 -5.99 -0.73
C PRO A 38 -18.94 -4.91 -1.17
N LEU A 39 -18.78 -3.83 -0.40
CA LEU A 39 -17.80 -2.81 -0.71
C LEU A 39 -16.37 -3.31 -0.51
N GLN A 40 -16.09 -4.06 0.57
CA GLN A 40 -14.79 -4.69 0.78
C GLN A 40 -14.40 -5.62 -0.38
N CYS A 41 -15.34 -6.40 -0.92
CA CYS A 41 -15.13 -7.23 -2.11
C CYS A 41 -14.77 -6.39 -3.35
N LYS A 42 -15.47 -5.27 -3.60
CA LYS A 42 -15.15 -4.37 -4.71
C LYS A 42 -13.75 -3.77 -4.57
N ILE A 43 -13.38 -3.31 -3.38
CA ILE A 43 -12.05 -2.75 -3.08
C ILE A 43 -10.97 -3.81 -3.32
N ARG A 44 -11.16 -5.03 -2.79
CA ARG A 44 -10.25 -6.17 -3.00
C ARG A 44 -10.01 -6.43 -4.48
N ASN A 45 -11.07 -6.38 -5.29
CA ASN A 45 -10.99 -6.60 -6.73
C ASN A 45 -10.54 -5.34 -7.51
N LEU A 46 -10.23 -4.24 -6.82
CA LEU A 46 -9.89 -2.94 -7.41
C LEU A 46 -11.00 -2.44 -8.37
N GLN A 47 -12.25 -2.73 -8.06
CA GLN A 47 -13.46 -2.34 -8.80
C GLN A 47 -14.19 -1.19 -8.09
N VAL A 48 -13.45 -0.12 -7.78
CA VAL A 48 -13.96 1.03 -7.04
C VAL A 48 -13.58 2.33 -7.74
N ASP A 49 -14.39 3.36 -7.52
CA ASP A 49 -14.14 4.72 -7.96
C ASP A 49 -14.46 5.71 -6.81
N GLY A 50 -14.04 6.96 -6.96
CA GLY A 50 -14.21 7.99 -5.94
C GLY A 50 -15.65 8.42 -5.66
N ASN A 51 -16.62 8.04 -6.52
CA ASN A 51 -18.03 8.36 -6.33
C ASN A 51 -18.76 7.32 -5.47
N MET A 52 -18.15 6.16 -5.23
CA MET A 52 -18.72 5.14 -4.35
C MET A 52 -18.69 5.62 -2.88
N PRO A 53 -19.79 5.47 -2.13
CA PRO A 53 -19.83 5.84 -0.71
C PRO A 53 -18.69 5.20 0.08
N LYS A 54 -18.12 5.94 1.04
CA LYS A 54 -17.01 5.54 1.92
C LYS A 54 -15.66 5.27 1.22
N VAL A 55 -15.59 5.10 -0.11
CA VAL A 55 -14.33 4.73 -0.79
C VAL A 55 -13.26 5.81 -0.64
N LYS A 56 -13.62 7.10 -0.79
CA LYS A 56 -12.67 8.21 -0.63
C LYS A 56 -12.06 8.23 0.77
N GLU A 57 -12.89 8.10 1.80
CA GLU A 57 -12.46 8.06 3.21
C GLU A 57 -11.61 6.81 3.52
N TYR A 58 -12.01 5.66 2.98
CA TYR A 58 -11.29 4.40 3.14
C TYR A 58 -9.90 4.46 2.50
N MET A 59 -9.80 4.92 1.25
CA MET A 59 -8.52 5.01 0.56
C MET A 59 -7.60 6.04 1.21
N ASN A 60 -8.15 7.17 1.68
CA ASN A 60 -7.38 8.13 2.47
C ASN A 60 -6.83 7.49 3.75
N CYS A 61 -7.66 6.80 4.53
CA CYS A 61 -7.20 6.07 5.71
C CYS A 61 -6.06 5.10 5.37
N ALA A 62 -6.22 4.30 4.31
CA ALA A 62 -5.29 3.26 3.93
C ALA A 62 -3.93 3.83 3.47
N PHE A 63 -3.95 4.86 2.61
CA PHE A 63 -2.74 5.49 2.10
C PHE A 63 -2.02 6.30 3.18
N GLU A 64 -2.74 7.06 4.01
CA GLU A 64 -2.14 7.82 5.11
C GLU A 64 -1.54 6.88 6.17
N SER A 65 -2.25 5.80 6.51
CA SER A 65 -1.74 4.79 7.45
C SER A 65 -0.48 4.09 6.92
N SER A 66 -0.37 3.93 5.59
CA SER A 66 0.83 3.40 4.92
C SER A 66 1.97 4.42 4.83
N GLY A 67 1.70 5.69 5.16
CA GLY A 67 2.61 6.82 4.94
C GLY A 67 2.77 7.22 3.47
N TRP A 68 1.92 6.71 2.58
CA TRP A 68 1.96 7.00 1.15
C TRP A 68 1.29 8.31 0.80
N ALA A 69 0.35 8.79 1.63
CA ALA A 69 -0.27 10.07 1.41
C ALA A 69 -0.24 10.93 2.67
N LYS A 70 -0.37 12.24 2.46
CA LYS A 70 -0.48 13.27 3.49
C LYS A 70 -1.55 14.29 3.12
N ASP A 71 -1.80 15.21 4.05
CA ASP A 71 -2.72 16.33 3.88
C ASP A 71 -4.16 15.90 3.50
N GLY A 72 -4.67 14.83 4.13
CA GLY A 72 -6.03 14.31 3.84
C GLY A 72 -6.09 13.51 2.55
N GLY A 73 -4.99 12.87 2.15
CA GLY A 73 -4.86 12.16 0.88
C GLY A 73 -4.57 13.05 -0.34
N LYS A 74 -4.36 14.36 -0.15
CA LYS A 74 -4.19 15.32 -1.26
C LYS A 74 -2.81 15.28 -1.90
N LYS A 75 -1.82 14.70 -1.22
CA LYS A 75 -0.46 14.61 -1.75
C LYS A 75 0.13 13.24 -1.52
N LEU A 76 0.65 12.64 -2.58
CA LEU A 76 1.37 11.37 -2.52
C LEU A 76 2.84 11.57 -2.11
N ASP A 77 3.34 10.73 -1.22
CA ASP A 77 4.76 10.58 -0.91
C ASP A 77 5.35 9.44 -1.73
N THR A 78 5.78 9.78 -2.94
CA THR A 78 6.43 8.83 -3.87
C THR A 78 7.72 8.24 -3.32
N SER A 79 8.38 8.91 -2.36
CA SER A 79 9.61 8.38 -1.73
C SER A 79 9.26 7.23 -0.81
N LYS A 80 8.16 7.36 -0.06
CA LYS A 80 7.67 6.27 0.79
C LYS A 80 7.13 5.11 -0.04
N VAL A 81 6.38 5.38 -1.10
CA VAL A 81 5.92 4.33 -2.03
C VAL A 81 7.12 3.59 -2.63
N ALA A 82 8.10 4.31 -3.16
CA ALA A 82 9.31 3.71 -3.73
C ALA A 82 10.09 2.87 -2.70
N GLN A 83 10.24 3.37 -1.46
CA GLN A 83 10.87 2.62 -0.37
C GLN A 83 10.16 1.28 -0.13
N ASP A 84 8.82 1.27 -0.12
CA ASP A 84 8.02 0.07 0.10
C ASP A 84 8.03 -0.89 -1.11
N MET A 85 8.44 -0.42 -2.28
CA MET A 85 8.58 -1.21 -3.50
C MET A 85 9.94 -1.94 -3.61
N VAL A 86 10.98 -1.44 -2.95
CA VAL A 86 12.34 -2.03 -2.97
C VAL A 86 12.38 -3.50 -2.54
N PRO A 87 11.70 -3.95 -1.46
CA PRO A 87 11.70 -5.36 -1.05
C PRO A 87 11.17 -6.33 -2.11
N TYR A 88 10.42 -5.83 -3.10
CA TYR A 88 9.85 -6.60 -4.20
C TYR A 88 10.69 -6.51 -5.49
N GLY A 89 11.87 -5.90 -5.42
CA GLY A 89 12.79 -5.76 -6.55
C GLY A 89 12.47 -4.61 -7.50
N PHE A 90 11.58 -3.69 -7.11
CA PHE A 90 11.19 -2.56 -7.95
C PHE A 90 11.86 -1.27 -7.48
N ASN A 91 12.55 -0.59 -8.39
CA ASN A 91 13.13 0.73 -8.17
C ASN A 91 12.64 1.68 -9.26
N ILE A 92 11.46 2.25 -9.05
CA ILE A 92 10.72 3.04 -10.06
C ILE A 92 10.37 4.44 -9.57
N LYS A 93 11.26 5.05 -8.77
CA LYS A 93 10.98 6.35 -8.12
C LYS A 93 10.71 7.46 -9.15
N THR A 94 11.43 7.47 -10.26
CA THR A 94 11.26 8.47 -11.32
C THR A 94 9.90 8.32 -12.00
N GLU A 95 9.48 7.10 -12.32
CA GLU A 95 8.19 6.79 -12.92
C GLU A 95 7.04 7.15 -11.97
N LEU A 96 7.20 6.88 -10.66
CA LEU A 96 6.23 7.31 -9.65
C LEU A 96 6.08 8.83 -9.62
N ASP A 97 7.17 9.59 -9.70
CA ASP A 97 7.13 11.05 -9.71
C ASP A 97 6.43 11.60 -10.96
N GLU A 98 6.73 11.04 -12.13
CA GLU A 98 6.11 11.43 -13.40
C GLU A 98 4.59 11.20 -13.37
N VAL A 99 4.16 9.98 -13.03
CA VAL A 99 2.74 9.62 -12.98
C VAL A 99 2.00 10.43 -11.90
N THR A 100 2.62 10.66 -10.75
CA THR A 100 2.02 11.49 -9.68
C THR A 100 1.79 12.92 -10.16
N LYS A 101 2.76 13.52 -10.87
CA LYS A 101 2.62 14.88 -11.40
C LYS A 101 1.54 14.98 -12.48
N GLU A 102 1.44 13.97 -13.34
CA GLU A 102 0.38 13.87 -14.35
C GLU A 102 -1.00 13.77 -13.66
N CYS A 103 -1.11 12.92 -12.65
CA CYS A 103 -2.32 12.77 -11.83
C CYS A 103 -2.72 14.08 -11.13
N GLU A 104 -1.77 14.77 -10.47
CA GLU A 104 -2.01 16.06 -9.83
C GLU A 104 -2.46 17.14 -10.83
N THR A 105 -1.99 17.07 -12.08
CA THR A 105 -2.41 17.98 -13.16
C THR A 105 -3.84 17.66 -13.62
N GLU A 106 -4.19 16.38 -13.72
CA GLU A 106 -5.51 15.93 -14.16
C GLU A 106 -6.61 16.24 -13.13
N PHE A 107 -6.38 15.90 -11.86
CA PHE A 107 -7.39 16.02 -10.80
C PHE A 107 -7.32 17.35 -10.03
N GLY A 108 -6.19 18.08 -10.10
CA GLY A 108 -6.03 19.38 -9.48
C GLY A 108 -6.26 19.36 -7.97
N ALA A 109 -6.94 20.38 -7.45
CA ALA A 109 -7.12 20.58 -6.00
C ALA A 109 -8.05 19.55 -5.32
N GLU A 110 -8.84 18.81 -6.09
CA GLU A 110 -9.81 17.82 -5.59
C GLU A 110 -9.23 16.40 -5.48
N ILE A 111 -7.97 16.22 -5.89
CA ILE A 111 -7.26 14.94 -5.86
C ILE A 111 -7.25 14.32 -4.46
N SER A 112 -7.36 13.00 -4.44
CA SER A 112 -7.34 12.19 -3.23
C SER A 112 -6.65 10.85 -3.45
N SER A 113 -6.55 10.04 -2.40
CA SER A 113 -5.81 8.78 -2.44
C SER A 113 -6.39 7.77 -3.44
N ILE A 114 -7.70 7.77 -3.69
CA ILE A 114 -8.32 6.90 -4.71
C ILE A 114 -7.91 7.32 -6.13
N ASP A 115 -7.69 8.62 -6.36
CA ASP A 115 -7.28 9.13 -7.66
C ASP A 115 -5.81 8.74 -7.94
N TYR A 116 -4.93 8.90 -6.94
CA TYR A 116 -3.56 8.38 -7.03
C TYR A 116 -3.52 6.86 -7.26
N LEU A 117 -4.35 6.09 -6.54
CA LEU A 117 -4.48 4.66 -6.77
C LEU A 117 -4.88 4.36 -8.22
N ALA A 118 -5.86 5.09 -8.76
CA ALA A 118 -6.32 4.91 -10.13
C ALA A 118 -5.22 5.24 -11.14
N CYS A 119 -4.55 6.39 -11.02
CA CYS A 119 -3.44 6.80 -11.88
C CYS A 119 -2.32 5.75 -11.90
N LEU A 120 -1.89 5.29 -10.71
CA LEU A 120 -0.83 4.29 -10.57
C LEU A 120 -1.21 2.89 -11.08
N LEU A 121 -2.51 2.58 -11.19
CA LEU A 121 -3.00 1.28 -11.69
C LEU A 121 -3.41 1.30 -13.16
N ILE A 122 -3.47 2.47 -13.79
CA ILE A 122 -3.78 2.63 -15.21
C ILE A 122 -2.50 2.89 -16.01
N ASP A 123 -1.55 3.65 -15.47
CA ASP A 123 -0.33 4.01 -16.18
C ASP A 123 0.63 2.83 -16.38
N GLU A 124 1.07 2.61 -17.63
CA GLU A 124 1.91 1.47 -18.03
C GLU A 124 3.30 1.45 -17.35
N LYS A 125 3.83 2.59 -16.91
CA LYS A 125 5.13 2.68 -16.24
C LYS A 125 5.07 2.13 -14.80
N THR A 126 3.91 2.21 -14.16
CA THR A 126 3.75 1.94 -12.71
C THR A 126 2.82 0.78 -12.38
N LYS A 127 1.80 0.54 -13.21
CA LYS A 127 0.70 -0.41 -12.96
C LYS A 127 1.12 -1.79 -12.49
N THR A 128 2.02 -2.45 -13.21
CA THR A 128 2.37 -3.84 -12.92
C THR A 128 3.10 -3.95 -11.58
N GLN A 129 4.09 -3.09 -11.36
CA GLN A 129 4.94 -3.09 -10.17
C GLN A 129 4.15 -2.62 -8.95
N PHE A 130 3.39 -1.53 -9.07
CA PHE A 130 2.61 -0.98 -7.96
C PHE A 130 1.51 -1.96 -7.54
N LYS A 131 0.75 -2.52 -8.49
CA LYS A 131 -0.26 -3.55 -8.18
C LYS A 131 0.36 -4.77 -7.49
N THR A 132 1.52 -5.24 -7.96
CA THR A 132 2.20 -6.38 -7.35
C THR A 132 2.62 -6.07 -5.91
N MET A 133 3.26 -4.92 -5.69
CA MET A 133 3.64 -4.47 -4.35
C MET A 133 2.41 -4.35 -3.43
N LEU A 134 1.35 -3.69 -3.89
CA LEU A 134 0.12 -3.50 -3.11
C LEU A 134 -0.47 -4.85 -2.68
N MET A 135 -0.63 -5.78 -3.62
CA MET A 135 -1.21 -7.10 -3.35
C MET A 135 -0.36 -7.96 -2.41
N MET A 136 0.97 -7.78 -2.44
CA MET A 136 1.89 -8.52 -1.57
C MET A 136 2.01 -7.89 -0.18
N LYS A 137 2.17 -6.56 -0.10
CA LYS A 137 2.32 -5.81 1.15
C LYS A 137 1.02 -5.83 1.95
N GLU A 138 -0.11 -5.68 1.29
CA GLU A 138 -1.44 -5.64 1.91
C GLU A 138 -2.17 -6.98 1.73
N ALA A 139 -1.41 -8.08 1.68
CA ALA A 139 -1.93 -9.42 1.45
C ALA A 139 -3.01 -9.82 2.46
N ASP A 140 -2.90 -9.41 3.72
CA ASP A 140 -3.90 -9.66 4.76
C ASP A 140 -5.26 -9.05 4.43
N PHE A 141 -5.35 -8.05 3.55
CA PHE A 141 -6.61 -7.55 3.00
C PHE A 141 -6.93 -8.24 1.66
N PHE A 142 -6.00 -8.17 0.70
CA PHE A 142 -6.29 -8.58 -0.68
C PHE A 142 -6.42 -10.10 -0.89
N LYS A 143 -5.88 -10.93 0.03
CA LYS A 143 -6.04 -12.39 -0.01
C LYS A 143 -7.25 -12.91 0.78
N GLN A 144 -8.00 -12.05 1.48
CA GLN A 144 -9.21 -12.48 2.19
C GLN A 144 -10.29 -12.96 1.22
N ASN A 145 -11.14 -13.87 1.69
CA ASN A 145 -12.35 -14.27 0.97
C ASN A 145 -13.52 -13.36 1.36
N LEU A 146 -13.62 -12.20 0.70
CA LEU A 146 -14.60 -11.14 1.00
C LEU A 146 -15.83 -11.14 0.08
N CYS A 147 -15.84 -11.99 -0.95
CA CYS A 147 -16.81 -11.94 -2.06
C CYS A 147 -17.87 -13.07 -2.03
N ASN A 148 -18.13 -13.66 -0.87
CA ASN A 148 -19.14 -14.72 -0.68
C ASN A 148 -20.49 -14.16 -0.26
#